data_AF-A0A0G0XG39-F1
#
_entry.id   AF-A0A0G0XG39-F1
#
_cell.length_a   1.000
_cell.length_b   1.000
_cell.length_c   1.000
_cell.angle_alpha   90.00
_cell.angle_beta   90.00
_cell.angle_gamma   90.00
#
_symmetry.space_group_name_H-M   'P 1'
#
loop_
_entity.id
_entity.type
_entity.pdbx_description
1 polymer ?
#
loop_
_entity_poly.entity_id
_entity_poly.type
_entity_poly.pdbx_seq_one_letter_code
_entity_poly.pdbx_strand_id
1 'polypeptide(L)'
;METTQVNKEELLQFIAKAHRNTYAAPKEVRRLHRCEQPILAGHKDYDFKEGDWEYHDSYAGQDWAPGREVVFLKGKPVWAMTYQGKHNESYPSEFFQNQAFSFLRNALRNISDEMPFRGPESFKEGDLIRVDIHYTVPPSGRKIDPSQPVEQTADVSGTEIPGSLTENYEITDVLPSGLTPVTSSMSTGYYHETKGCVDYPNQVIDQRVSFVVNNDYYVDAACGDNTLTYYARVVTPGTYEAESVYIRSSRDPEISNHSPETTVKITE
;
A
#
# COMPACT_ATOMS: atom_id res chain seq x y z
N MET A 1 -17.27 9.91 -46.43
CA MET A 1 -17.23 10.13 -44.97
C MET A 1 -16.33 11.31 -44.74
N GLU A 2 -16.81 12.38 -44.11
CA GLU A 2 -15.94 13.48 -43.67
C GLU A 2 -14.98 12.94 -42.61
N THR A 3 -13.71 12.78 -42.98
CA THR A 3 -12.61 12.60 -42.04
C THR A 3 -12.45 13.91 -41.29
N THR A 4 -12.95 13.96 -40.06
CA THR A 4 -12.58 15.01 -39.11
C THR A 4 -11.07 14.89 -38.91
N GLN A 5 -10.30 15.80 -39.51
CA GLN A 5 -8.86 15.82 -39.37
C GLN A 5 -8.55 16.25 -37.93
N VAL A 6 -8.20 15.28 -37.10
CA VAL A 6 -7.88 15.52 -35.69
C VAL A 6 -6.50 16.13 -35.57
N ASN A 7 -6.40 17.26 -34.88
CA ASN A 7 -5.12 17.85 -34.53
C ASN A 7 -4.38 16.91 -33.56
N LYS A 8 -3.14 16.55 -33.90
CA LYS A 8 -2.35 15.57 -33.14
C LYS A 8 -2.03 16.09 -31.74
N GLU A 9 -1.59 17.35 -31.63
CA GLU A 9 -1.22 17.95 -30.36
C GLU A 9 -2.43 18.03 -29.40
N GLU A 10 -3.60 18.43 -29.90
CA GLU A 10 -4.85 18.46 -29.11
C GLU A 10 -5.26 17.07 -28.63
N LEU A 11 -5.15 16.05 -29.50
CA LEU A 11 -5.43 14.66 -29.14
C LEU A 11 -4.48 14.16 -28.04
N LEU A 12 -3.18 14.41 -28.18
CA LEU A 12 -2.18 13.99 -27.19
C LEU A 12 -2.41 14.68 -25.84
N GLN A 13 -2.71 15.98 -25.85
CA GLN A 13 -3.05 16.73 -24.64
C GLN A 13 -4.30 16.18 -23.96
N PHE A 14 -5.35 15.85 -24.73
CA PHE A 14 -6.56 15.26 -24.19
C PHE A 14 -6.31 13.87 -23.57
N ILE A 15 -5.57 12.99 -24.27
CA ILE A 15 -5.19 11.67 -23.73
C ILE A 15 -4.41 11.85 -22.42
N ALA A 16 -3.43 12.75 -22.39
CA ALA A 16 -2.62 12.99 -21.20
C ALA A 16 -3.46 13.47 -20.01
N LYS A 17 -4.45 14.34 -20.25
CA LYS A 17 -5.41 14.76 -19.23
C LYS A 17 -6.30 13.61 -18.77
N ALA A 18 -6.83 12.81 -19.69
CA ALA A 18 -7.67 11.66 -19.35
C ALA A 18 -6.91 10.68 -18.45
N HIS A 19 -5.69 10.29 -18.82
CA HIS A 19 -4.84 9.38 -18.03
C HIS A 19 -4.57 9.90 -16.62
N ARG A 20 -4.34 11.20 -16.46
CA ARG A 20 -4.09 11.85 -15.16
C ARG A 20 -5.35 11.95 -14.27
N ASN A 21 -6.55 11.74 -14.83
CA ASN A 21 -7.83 11.80 -14.11
C ASN A 21 -8.55 10.44 -13.96
N THR A 22 -8.14 9.41 -14.69
CA THR A 22 -8.77 8.08 -14.65
C THR A 22 -7.91 7.06 -13.87
N TYR A 23 -7.60 5.89 -14.44
CA TYR A 23 -7.03 4.73 -13.74
C TYR A 23 -5.76 5.05 -12.91
N ALA A 24 -4.88 5.88 -13.46
CA ALA A 24 -3.62 6.26 -12.83
C ALA A 24 -3.77 7.34 -11.75
N ALA A 25 -4.89 8.06 -11.72
CA ALA A 25 -5.13 9.19 -10.82
C ALA A 25 -5.15 8.77 -9.33
N PRO A 26 -4.91 9.72 -8.40
CA PRO A 26 -5.17 9.51 -6.98
C PRO A 26 -6.57 8.95 -6.74
N LYS A 27 -6.74 8.16 -5.68
CA LYS A 27 -7.99 7.44 -5.39
C LYS A 27 -9.22 8.37 -5.43
N GLU A 28 -9.12 9.56 -4.85
CA GLU A 28 -10.22 10.53 -4.79
C GLU A 28 -10.61 11.08 -6.16
N VAL A 29 -9.63 11.39 -7.02
CA VAL A 29 -9.86 11.88 -8.38
C VAL A 29 -10.41 10.74 -9.25
N ARG A 30 -9.74 9.59 -9.22
CA ARG A 30 -10.12 8.40 -9.99
C ARG A 30 -11.57 7.97 -9.72
N ARG A 31 -12.04 8.12 -8.48
CA ARG A 31 -13.41 7.77 -8.09
C ARG A 31 -14.46 8.63 -8.83
N LEU A 32 -14.15 9.89 -9.13
CA LEU A 32 -15.05 10.81 -9.85
C LEU A 32 -15.30 10.37 -11.29
N HIS A 33 -14.33 9.67 -11.87
CA HIS A 33 -14.35 9.23 -13.27
C HIS A 33 -14.63 7.74 -13.44
N ARG A 34 -14.83 7.00 -12.34
CA ARG A 34 -15.14 5.58 -12.38
C ARG A 34 -16.63 5.37 -12.64
N CYS A 35 -16.97 4.58 -13.65
CA CYS A 35 -18.36 4.24 -13.93
C CYS A 35 -18.92 3.37 -12.78
N GLU A 36 -20.11 3.70 -12.29
CA GLU A 36 -20.79 2.90 -11.25
C GLU A 36 -21.15 1.50 -11.76
N GLN A 37 -21.60 1.43 -13.01
CA GLN A 37 -21.91 0.20 -13.71
C GLN A 37 -21.03 0.09 -14.96
N PRO A 38 -20.22 -0.98 -15.10
CA PRO A 38 -19.45 -1.19 -16.31
C PRO A 38 -20.37 -1.58 -17.47
N ILE A 39 -19.98 -1.24 -18.70
CA ILE A 39 -20.67 -1.61 -19.94
C ILE A 39 -20.70 -3.13 -20.09
N LEU A 40 -19.60 -3.79 -19.70
CA LEU A 40 -19.46 -5.24 -19.74
C LEU A 40 -19.28 -5.81 -18.34
N ALA A 41 -20.04 -6.85 -18.01
CA ALA A 41 -19.93 -7.50 -16.70
C ALA A 41 -18.51 -8.00 -16.44
N GLY A 42 -17.99 -7.73 -15.23
CA GLY A 42 -16.62 -8.08 -14.84
C GLY A 42 -15.56 -7.04 -15.22
N HIS A 43 -15.94 -6.00 -15.96
CA HIS A 43 -15.04 -4.89 -16.28
C HIS A 43 -15.06 -3.79 -15.21
N LYS A 44 -14.01 -2.98 -15.24
CA LYS A 44 -13.93 -1.68 -14.58
C LYS A 44 -13.77 -0.64 -15.66
N ASP A 45 -14.69 0.32 -15.67
CA ASP A 45 -14.76 1.33 -16.70
C ASP A 45 -14.50 2.72 -16.09
N TYR A 46 -13.86 3.58 -16.89
CA TYR A 46 -13.63 4.98 -16.57
C TYR A 46 -14.03 5.86 -17.74
N ASP A 47 -14.73 6.96 -17.44
CA ASP A 47 -15.11 7.97 -18.41
C ASP A 47 -14.51 9.33 -18.04
N PHE A 48 -13.94 10.00 -19.03
CA PHE A 48 -13.45 11.37 -18.90
C PHE A 48 -13.92 12.22 -20.08
N LYS A 49 -14.41 13.43 -19.79
CA LYS A 49 -14.98 14.33 -20.81
C LYS A 49 -14.49 15.75 -20.61
N GLU A 50 -14.06 16.38 -21.69
CA GLU A 50 -13.66 17.79 -21.72
C GLU A 50 -14.10 18.43 -23.05
N GLY A 51 -15.12 19.28 -23.00
CA GLY A 51 -15.71 19.87 -24.20
C GLY A 51 -16.28 18.82 -25.15
N ASP A 52 -15.83 18.84 -26.41
CA ASP A 52 -16.23 17.90 -27.47
C ASP A 52 -15.51 16.54 -27.39
N TRP A 53 -14.54 16.41 -26.49
CA TRP A 53 -13.72 15.20 -26.33
C TRP A 53 -14.25 14.29 -25.24
N GLU A 54 -14.26 13.00 -25.53
CA GLU A 54 -14.67 11.95 -24.59
C GLU A 54 -13.64 10.82 -24.61
N TYR A 55 -13.39 10.23 -23.45
CA TYR A 55 -12.47 9.12 -23.25
C TYR A 55 -13.19 8.02 -22.49
N HIS A 56 -13.01 6.79 -22.94
CA HIS A 56 -13.53 5.60 -22.28
C HIS A 56 -12.41 4.55 -22.16
N ASP A 57 -12.10 4.16 -20.93
CA ASP A 57 -11.20 3.06 -20.61
C ASP A 57 -11.99 1.92 -19.98
N SER A 58 -11.70 0.69 -20.38
CA SER A 58 -12.35 -0.51 -19.88
C SER A 58 -11.36 -1.66 -19.80
N TYR A 59 -11.22 -2.26 -18.63
CA TYR A 59 -10.42 -3.45 -18.41
C TYR A 59 -11.09 -4.48 -17.51
N ALA A 60 -10.66 -5.73 -17.63
CA ALA A 60 -11.12 -6.84 -16.80
C ALA A 60 -9.96 -7.47 -16.01
N GLY A 61 -10.30 -8.29 -15.02
CA GLY A 61 -9.32 -9.10 -14.29
C GLY A 61 -8.45 -8.34 -13.28
N GLN A 62 -7.61 -9.10 -12.59
CA GLN A 62 -6.63 -8.60 -11.61
C GLN A 62 -5.23 -9.10 -11.98
N ASP A 63 -5.02 -10.42 -11.98
CA ASP A 63 -3.72 -11.03 -12.29
C ASP A 63 -3.37 -10.98 -13.79
N TRP A 64 -4.39 -11.11 -14.64
CA TRP A 64 -4.31 -10.84 -16.07
C TRP A 64 -5.32 -9.75 -16.39
N ALA A 65 -4.82 -8.62 -16.87
CA ALA A 65 -5.59 -7.40 -17.04
C ALA A 65 -5.64 -6.97 -18.51
N PRO A 66 -6.51 -7.58 -19.34
CA PRO A 66 -6.78 -7.09 -20.68
C PRO A 66 -7.65 -5.83 -20.61
N GLY A 67 -7.33 -4.83 -21.44
CA GLY A 67 -8.10 -3.60 -21.51
C GLY A 67 -8.01 -2.87 -22.83
N ARG A 68 -8.85 -1.84 -22.96
CA ARG A 68 -8.90 -0.96 -24.12
C ARG A 68 -9.23 0.46 -23.71
N GLU A 69 -8.77 1.40 -24.50
CA GLU A 69 -9.07 2.81 -24.40
C GLU A 69 -9.58 3.31 -25.75
N VAL A 70 -10.57 4.21 -25.72
CA VAL A 70 -11.10 4.86 -26.92
C VAL A 70 -11.30 6.33 -26.64
N VAL A 71 -10.80 7.18 -27.52
CA VAL A 71 -11.07 8.62 -27.52
C VAL A 71 -12.06 8.93 -28.64
N PHE A 72 -13.05 9.75 -28.31
CA PHE A 72 -14.05 10.26 -29.22
C PHE A 72 -13.94 11.78 -29.33
N LEU A 73 -14.17 12.31 -30.53
CA LEU A 73 -14.35 13.73 -30.78
C LEU A 73 -15.71 13.94 -31.44
N LYS A 74 -16.59 14.72 -30.79
CA LYS A 74 -17.98 14.93 -31.24
C LYS A 74 -18.73 13.61 -31.47
N GLY A 75 -18.54 12.67 -30.55
CA GLY A 75 -19.16 11.33 -30.56
C GLY A 75 -18.60 10.37 -31.61
N LYS A 76 -17.55 10.73 -32.36
CA LYS A 76 -16.89 9.84 -33.33
C LYS A 76 -15.57 9.32 -32.75
N PRO A 77 -15.29 8.01 -32.80
CA PRO A 77 -14.01 7.49 -32.33
C PRO A 77 -12.87 7.98 -33.24
N VAL A 78 -11.82 8.52 -32.64
CA VAL A 78 -10.68 9.11 -33.36
C VAL A 78 -9.34 8.50 -32.97
N TRP A 79 -9.28 7.81 -31.84
CA TRP A 79 -8.10 7.08 -31.39
C TRP A 79 -8.53 5.91 -30.51
N ALA A 80 -7.77 4.82 -30.55
CA ALA A 80 -7.96 3.69 -29.66
C ALA A 80 -6.63 2.99 -29.38
N MET A 81 -6.56 2.37 -28.21
CA MET A 81 -5.45 1.53 -27.78
C MET A 81 -5.98 0.27 -27.12
N THR A 82 -5.26 -0.84 -27.28
CA THR A 82 -5.47 -2.05 -26.48
C THR A 82 -4.21 -2.34 -25.69
N TYR A 83 -4.40 -2.87 -24.49
CA TYR A 83 -3.29 -3.22 -23.60
C TYR A 83 -3.60 -4.53 -22.88
N GLN A 84 -2.54 -5.18 -22.42
CA GLN A 84 -2.65 -6.31 -21.50
C GLN A 84 -1.44 -6.34 -20.58
N GLY A 85 -1.68 -6.70 -19.33
CA GLY A 85 -0.63 -7.02 -18.37
C GLY A 85 -0.92 -8.38 -17.73
N LYS A 86 0.15 -9.06 -17.28
CA LYS A 86 0.04 -10.24 -16.43
C LYS A 86 1.02 -10.11 -15.27
N HIS A 87 0.60 -10.51 -14.08
CA HIS A 87 1.50 -10.66 -12.93
C HIS A 87 2.68 -11.56 -13.30
N ASN A 88 3.86 -11.20 -12.79
CA ASN A 88 5.01 -12.08 -12.82
C ASN A 88 4.84 -13.14 -11.73
N GLU A 89 4.72 -14.40 -12.15
CA GLU A 89 4.49 -15.56 -11.29
C GLU A 89 5.62 -15.80 -10.27
N SER A 90 6.80 -15.17 -10.46
CA SER A 90 7.89 -15.19 -9.48
C SER A 90 7.62 -14.34 -8.23
N TYR A 91 6.56 -13.54 -8.21
CA TYR A 91 6.19 -12.69 -7.08
C TYR A 91 4.77 -13.02 -6.59
N PRO A 92 4.51 -12.96 -5.27
CA PRO A 92 3.17 -13.20 -4.73
C PRO A 92 2.18 -12.10 -5.19
N SER A 93 0.90 -12.44 -5.36
CA SER A 93 -0.12 -11.46 -5.80
C SER A 93 -0.25 -10.24 -4.86
N GLU A 94 0.04 -10.41 -3.57
CA GLU A 94 0.04 -9.34 -2.56
C GLU A 94 1.07 -8.24 -2.88
N PHE A 95 2.24 -8.61 -3.43
CA PHE A 95 3.22 -7.63 -3.87
C PHE A 95 2.64 -6.70 -4.93
N PHE A 96 1.89 -7.24 -5.89
CA PHE A 96 1.25 -6.43 -6.93
C PHE A 96 0.17 -5.52 -6.34
N GLN A 97 -0.71 -6.07 -5.50
CA GLN A 97 -1.83 -5.33 -4.91
C GLN A 97 -1.37 -4.19 -3.99
N ASN A 98 -0.36 -4.46 -3.16
CA ASN A 98 0.04 -3.55 -2.09
C ASN A 98 1.18 -2.60 -2.49
N GLN A 99 2.05 -2.99 -3.43
CA GLN A 99 3.26 -2.22 -3.77
C GLN A 99 3.37 -1.90 -5.26
N ALA A 100 3.30 -2.91 -6.15
CA ALA A 100 3.62 -2.67 -7.56
C ALA A 100 2.59 -1.79 -8.25
N PHE A 101 1.29 -1.98 -7.98
CA PHE A 101 0.26 -1.20 -8.67
C PHE A 101 0.20 0.27 -8.24
N SER A 102 0.53 0.60 -6.99
CA SER A 102 0.66 2.01 -6.59
C SER A 102 1.82 2.67 -7.33
N PHE A 103 2.97 2.00 -7.37
CA PHE A 103 4.14 2.44 -8.14
C PHE A 103 3.86 2.62 -9.63
N LEU A 104 3.25 1.61 -10.27
CA LEU A 104 2.96 1.64 -11.70
C LEU A 104 1.96 2.75 -12.05
N ARG A 105 0.95 2.98 -11.21
CA ARG A 105 0.06 4.14 -11.39
C ARG A 105 0.82 5.46 -11.26
N ASN A 106 1.80 5.54 -10.35
CA ASN A 106 2.63 6.74 -10.20
C ASN A 106 3.51 6.97 -11.43
N ALA A 107 4.07 5.90 -12.02
CA ALA A 107 4.78 5.97 -13.30
C ALA A 107 3.85 6.46 -14.43
N LEU A 108 2.63 5.91 -14.51
CA LEU A 108 1.61 6.30 -15.50
C LEU A 108 1.02 7.71 -15.29
N ARG A 109 1.29 8.36 -14.16
CA ARG A 109 0.95 9.79 -13.97
C ARG A 109 2.04 10.72 -14.48
N ASN A 110 3.28 10.27 -14.48
CA ASN A 110 4.45 11.04 -14.91
C ASN A 110 4.75 10.83 -16.41
N ILE A 111 3.70 10.80 -17.22
CA ILE A 111 3.77 10.66 -18.67
C ILE A 111 4.34 11.91 -19.32
N SER A 112 5.14 11.71 -20.36
CA SER A 112 5.51 12.78 -21.30
C SER A 112 4.31 13.11 -22.18
N ASP A 113 4.10 14.41 -22.44
CA ASP A 113 3.04 14.86 -23.34
C ASP A 113 3.26 14.42 -24.80
N GLU A 114 4.49 14.02 -25.17
CA GLU A 114 4.80 13.46 -26.49
C GLU A 114 4.35 11.99 -26.65
N MET A 115 4.32 11.25 -25.53
CA MET A 115 4.04 9.81 -25.48
C MET A 115 3.07 9.48 -24.33
N PRO A 116 1.85 10.05 -24.33
CA PRO A 116 0.92 10.02 -23.19
C PRO A 116 0.17 8.68 -23.07
N PHE A 117 0.77 7.58 -23.51
CA PHE A 117 0.15 6.26 -23.53
C PHE A 117 0.92 5.21 -22.74
N ARG A 118 2.06 5.60 -22.16
CA ARG A 118 2.85 4.81 -21.22
C ARG A 118 3.61 5.74 -20.29
N GLY A 119 4.00 5.23 -19.12
CA GLY A 119 4.92 5.94 -18.22
C GLY A 119 6.26 6.29 -18.89
N PRO A 120 7.12 7.06 -18.21
CA PRO A 120 8.40 7.48 -18.77
C PRO A 120 9.30 6.27 -19.07
N GLU A 121 10.39 6.50 -19.81
CA GLU A 121 11.37 5.43 -20.13
C GLU A 121 11.94 4.80 -18.86
N SER A 122 12.22 5.62 -17.86
CA SER A 122 12.57 5.21 -16.51
C SER A 122 11.73 5.98 -15.50
N PHE A 123 11.29 5.28 -14.45
CA PHE A 123 10.61 5.89 -13.30
C PHE A 123 11.23 5.32 -12.03
N LYS A 124 11.70 6.21 -11.15
CA LYS A 124 12.12 5.86 -9.79
C LYS A 124 11.16 6.55 -8.83
N GLU A 125 10.69 5.82 -7.83
CA GLU A 125 9.76 6.38 -6.84
C GLU A 125 10.36 6.24 -5.45
N GLY A 126 11.06 7.29 -5.02
CA GLY A 126 11.71 7.40 -3.72
C GLY A 126 12.68 6.26 -3.41
N ASP A 127 13.32 6.37 -2.25
CA ASP A 127 14.05 5.27 -1.63
C ASP A 127 13.14 4.56 -0.63
N LEU A 128 13.28 3.23 -0.56
CA LEU A 128 12.61 2.42 0.45
C LEU A 128 13.41 2.51 1.74
N ILE A 129 12.80 3.03 2.79
CA ILE A 129 13.39 3.13 4.12
C ILE A 129 12.82 2.03 5.00
N ARG A 130 13.73 1.27 5.62
CA ARG A 130 13.41 0.35 6.71
C ARG A 130 13.27 1.15 8.00
N VAL A 131 12.16 0.96 8.69
CA VAL A 131 11.86 1.53 10.01
C VAL A 131 11.82 0.41 11.01
N ASP A 132 12.67 0.50 12.03
CA ASP A 132 12.75 -0.45 13.13
C ASP A 132 12.24 0.23 14.42
N ILE A 133 11.26 -0.37 15.07
CA ILE A 133 10.76 0.04 16.38
C ILE A 133 11.22 -0.99 17.40
N HIS A 134 12.16 -0.58 18.26
CA HIS A 134 12.55 -1.37 19.42
C HIS A 134 11.61 -1.08 20.59
N TYR A 135 11.05 -2.13 21.19
CA TYR A 135 10.11 -2.00 22.29
C TYR A 135 10.49 -2.89 23.48
N THR A 136 9.84 -2.65 24.62
CA THR A 136 9.97 -3.50 25.79
C THR A 136 8.61 -3.59 26.45
N VAL A 137 8.18 -4.81 26.77
CA VAL A 137 6.95 -5.09 27.50
C VAL A 137 7.27 -5.91 28.75
N PRO A 138 6.52 -5.75 29.85
CA PRO A 138 6.67 -6.60 31.03
C PRO A 138 6.52 -8.08 30.66
N PRO A 139 7.47 -8.95 31.05
CA PRO A 139 7.41 -10.36 30.69
C PRO A 139 6.17 -11.01 31.33
N SER A 140 5.47 -11.84 30.59
CA SER A 140 4.28 -12.55 31.08
C SER A 140 4.57 -13.58 32.17
N GLY A 141 5.84 -13.94 32.38
CA GLY A 141 6.30 -15.02 33.25
C GLY A 141 6.31 -16.39 32.57
N ARG A 142 5.76 -16.51 31.35
CA ARG A 142 5.73 -17.74 30.57
C ARG A 142 7.00 -17.86 29.73
N LYS A 143 7.77 -18.95 29.89
CA LYS A 143 8.87 -19.30 28.97
C LYS A 143 8.34 -20.26 27.91
N ILE A 144 8.36 -19.86 26.64
CA ILE A 144 8.06 -20.75 25.52
C ILE A 144 9.38 -21.41 25.07
N ASP A 145 9.42 -22.74 25.03
CA ASP A 145 10.55 -23.50 24.49
C ASP A 145 10.41 -23.55 22.95
N PRO A 146 11.31 -22.92 22.17
CA PRO A 146 11.22 -22.89 20.71
C PRO A 146 11.39 -24.27 20.04
N SER A 147 11.86 -25.27 20.78
CA SER A 147 12.07 -26.63 20.28
C SER A 147 10.83 -27.53 20.41
N GLN A 148 9.78 -27.06 21.09
CA GLN A 148 8.53 -27.80 21.28
C GLN A 148 7.48 -27.31 20.27
N PRO A 149 6.74 -28.22 19.60
CA PRO A 149 5.66 -27.83 18.70
C PRO A 149 4.55 -27.08 19.45
N VAL A 150 4.04 -26.01 18.83
CA VAL A 150 2.98 -25.13 19.33
C VAL A 150 1.61 -25.84 19.26
N GLU A 151 1.45 -26.98 19.93
CA GLU A 151 0.16 -27.70 20.03
C GLU A 151 -0.33 -27.92 21.47
N GLN A 152 0.32 -27.34 22.48
CA GLN A 152 -0.23 -27.32 23.84
C GLN A 152 -0.36 -25.88 24.34
N THR A 153 -1.52 -25.27 24.14
CA THR A 153 -2.25 -24.45 25.13
C THR A 153 -3.63 -24.02 24.63
N ALA A 154 -4.35 -24.93 23.97
CA ALA A 154 -5.80 -24.92 24.11
C ALA A 154 -6.12 -25.93 25.21
N ASP A 155 -5.96 -25.53 26.47
CA ASP A 155 -6.78 -26.18 27.49
C ASP A 155 -8.21 -25.71 27.20
N VAL A 156 -9.03 -26.64 26.71
CA VAL A 156 -10.46 -26.44 26.40
C VAL A 156 -11.26 -26.26 27.70
N SER A 157 -10.59 -26.21 28.86
CA SER A 157 -11.12 -25.73 30.11
C SER A 157 -10.62 -24.31 30.35
N GLY A 158 -11.52 -23.31 30.42
CA GLY A 158 -11.20 -21.91 30.67
C GLY A 158 -10.67 -21.61 32.07
N THR A 159 -9.64 -22.33 32.51
CA THR A 159 -8.93 -22.14 33.77
C THR A 159 -7.56 -21.53 33.49
N GLU A 160 -7.42 -20.25 33.83
CA GLU A 160 -6.16 -19.51 33.84
C GLU A 160 -5.08 -20.30 34.61
N ILE A 161 -3.88 -20.41 34.03
CA ILE A 161 -2.70 -20.87 34.79
C ILE A 161 -2.42 -19.79 35.86
N PRO A 162 -2.45 -20.12 37.16
CA PRO A 162 -2.18 -19.13 38.21
C PRO A 162 -0.80 -18.50 38.01
N GLY A 163 -0.76 -17.23 37.61
CA GLY A 163 0.46 -16.43 37.41
C GLY A 163 0.87 -16.08 35.98
N SER A 164 0.15 -16.55 34.93
CA SER A 164 0.40 -16.13 33.54
C SER A 164 -0.36 -14.84 33.22
N LEU A 165 0.35 -13.72 33.06
CA LEU A 165 -0.22 -12.40 32.74
C LEU A 165 -0.08 -12.06 31.24
N THR A 166 -0.49 -12.99 30.38
CA THR A 166 -0.50 -12.77 28.94
C THR A 166 -1.34 -11.54 28.61
N GLU A 167 -0.75 -10.59 27.89
CA GLU A 167 -1.30 -9.28 27.62
C GLU A 167 -0.84 -8.74 26.26
N ASN A 168 -1.74 -8.00 25.61
CA ASN A 168 -1.47 -7.35 24.33
C ASN A 168 -1.15 -5.87 24.54
N TYR A 169 -0.20 -5.37 23.76
CA TYR A 169 0.22 -3.98 23.73
C TYR A 169 0.05 -3.44 22.33
N GLU A 170 -0.61 -2.30 22.21
CA GLU A 170 -0.73 -1.54 20.97
C GLU A 170 0.48 -0.62 20.85
N ILE A 171 1.22 -0.74 19.75
CA ILE A 171 2.33 0.14 19.38
C ILE A 171 1.87 0.98 18.20
N THR A 172 1.98 2.31 18.30
CA THR A 172 1.58 3.25 17.25
C THR A 172 2.74 4.16 16.90
N ASP A 173 3.05 4.22 15.61
CA ASP A 173 4.05 5.09 15.02
C ASP A 173 3.38 6.03 14.01
N VAL A 174 3.73 7.32 14.05
CA VAL A 174 3.22 8.33 13.11
C VAL A 174 4.40 8.85 12.33
N LEU A 175 4.50 8.44 11.06
CA LEU A 175 5.63 8.81 10.22
C LEU A 175 5.66 10.32 9.95
N PRO A 176 6.86 10.91 9.88
CA PRO A 176 7.01 12.29 9.45
C PRO A 176 6.47 12.45 8.02
N SER A 177 5.93 13.63 7.70
CA SER A 177 5.26 13.90 6.42
C SER A 177 6.14 13.71 5.17
N GLY A 178 7.47 13.64 5.34
CA GLY A 178 8.42 13.32 4.27
C GLY A 178 8.44 11.85 3.87
N LEU A 179 7.80 10.97 4.64
CA LEU A 179 7.67 9.53 4.34
C LEU A 179 6.23 9.15 4.04
N THR A 180 6.04 7.97 3.48
CA THR A 180 4.73 7.32 3.36
C THR A 180 4.88 5.83 3.68
N PRO A 181 4.07 5.24 4.58
CA PRO A 181 4.16 3.81 4.87
C PRO A 181 3.74 2.99 3.65
N VAL A 182 4.53 1.96 3.31
CA VAL A 182 4.26 1.08 2.16
C VAL A 182 4.10 -0.39 2.56
N THR A 183 4.20 -0.69 3.85
CA THR A 183 4.01 -2.05 4.38
C THR A 183 2.53 -2.38 4.45
N SER A 184 2.15 -3.52 3.88
CA SER A 184 0.77 -4.02 3.89
C SER A 184 0.30 -4.28 5.32
N SER A 185 -0.95 -3.96 5.65
CA SER A 185 -1.52 -4.40 6.93
C SER A 185 -1.79 -5.90 6.95
N MET A 186 -1.73 -6.51 8.14
CA MET A 186 -1.98 -7.93 8.34
C MET A 186 -3.42 -8.30 7.94
N SER A 187 -3.55 -9.20 6.96
CA SER A 187 -4.82 -9.86 6.63
C SER A 187 -4.97 -11.10 7.52
N THR A 188 -6.15 -11.28 8.12
CA THR A 188 -6.53 -12.47 8.89
C THR A 188 -6.27 -13.74 8.07
N GLY A 189 -5.16 -14.45 8.35
CA GLY A 189 -4.86 -15.73 7.70
C GLY A 189 -3.38 -16.07 7.47
N TYR A 190 -2.44 -15.15 7.63
CA TYR A 190 -1.01 -15.44 7.43
C TYR A 190 -0.26 -15.50 8.76
N TYR A 191 -0.10 -16.71 9.30
CA TYR A 191 0.90 -17.01 10.32
C TYR A 191 2.18 -17.49 9.63
N HIS A 192 3.26 -16.75 9.88
CA HIS A 192 4.68 -17.09 9.71
C HIS A 192 5.11 -18.01 8.56
N GLU A 193 5.38 -17.40 7.41
CA GLU A 193 6.57 -17.78 6.61
C GLU A 193 7.34 -16.51 6.23
N THR A 194 7.88 -15.82 7.23
CA THR A 194 8.74 -14.65 7.02
C THR A 194 10.14 -15.11 6.62
N LYS A 195 10.40 -15.20 5.30
CA LYS A 195 11.79 -15.19 4.78
C LYS A 195 12.45 -13.79 4.88
N GLY A 196 12.18 -13.03 5.95
CA GLY A 196 12.72 -11.69 6.18
C GLY A 196 12.15 -11.01 7.43
N CYS A 197 12.91 -10.09 8.02
CA CYS A 197 12.52 -9.33 9.21
C CYS A 197 11.52 -8.24 8.84
N VAL A 198 10.25 -8.61 8.63
CA VAL A 198 9.18 -7.66 8.29
C VAL A 198 7.94 -8.02 9.09
N ASP A 199 7.45 -7.05 9.85
CA ASP A 199 6.24 -7.12 10.65
C ASP A 199 5.11 -6.40 9.92
N TYR A 200 3.92 -7.01 9.99
CA TYR A 200 2.73 -6.50 9.32
C TYR A 200 1.86 -5.75 10.32
N PRO A 201 1.66 -4.43 10.16
CA PRO A 201 0.82 -3.65 11.07
C PRO A 201 -0.63 -4.12 11.03
N ASN A 202 -1.31 -4.07 12.17
CA ASN A 202 -2.75 -4.32 12.26
C ASN A 202 -3.55 -3.25 11.50
N GLN A 203 -3.04 -2.02 11.47
CA GLN A 203 -3.72 -0.90 10.82
C GLN A 203 -2.70 0.10 10.27
N VAL A 204 -2.97 0.60 9.05
CA VAL A 204 -2.28 1.75 8.47
C VAL A 204 -3.35 2.77 8.05
N ILE A 205 -3.35 3.94 8.68
CA ILE A 205 -4.23 5.06 8.33
C ILE A 205 -3.37 6.30 8.12
N ASP A 206 -3.30 6.76 6.87
CA ASP A 206 -2.45 7.87 6.44
C ASP A 206 -0.98 7.64 6.83
N GLN A 207 -0.45 8.44 7.76
CA GLN A 207 0.92 8.30 8.28
C GLN A 207 1.02 7.43 9.53
N ARG A 208 -0.12 7.01 10.10
CA ARG A 208 -0.13 6.22 11.33
C ARG A 208 -0.09 4.73 11.01
N VAL A 209 0.87 4.05 11.63
CA VAL A 209 1.09 2.61 11.55
C VAL A 209 0.93 2.04 12.95
N SER A 210 -0.01 1.10 13.12
CA SER A 210 -0.31 0.50 14.42
C SER A 210 -0.12 -1.02 14.38
N PHE A 211 0.56 -1.54 15.40
CA PHE A 211 0.84 -2.94 15.63
C PHE A 211 0.26 -3.39 16.98
N VAL A 212 -0.01 -4.69 17.10
CA VAL A 212 -0.37 -5.33 18.35
C VAL A 212 0.64 -6.44 18.63
N VAL A 213 1.36 -6.30 19.75
CA VAL A 213 2.33 -7.29 20.22
C VAL A 213 1.85 -7.94 21.51
N ASN A 214 2.32 -9.14 21.82
CA ASN A 214 1.97 -9.86 23.04
C ASN A 214 3.22 -10.15 23.88
N ASN A 215 3.11 -10.05 25.21
CA ASN A 215 4.24 -10.27 26.13
C ASN A 215 4.57 -11.74 26.46
N ASP A 216 3.86 -12.71 25.88
CA ASP A 216 4.25 -14.13 25.82
C ASP A 216 5.20 -14.42 24.65
N TYR A 217 5.24 -13.56 23.63
CA TYR A 217 5.84 -13.90 22.34
C TYR A 217 7.31 -13.49 22.27
N TYR A 218 8.20 -14.50 22.23
CA TYR A 218 9.62 -14.35 21.96
C TYR A 218 9.81 -14.21 20.44
N VAL A 219 10.20 -13.03 19.96
CA VAL A 219 10.52 -12.85 18.53
C VAL A 219 11.91 -13.42 18.26
N ASP A 220 12.03 -14.21 17.19
CA ASP A 220 13.23 -14.91 16.73
C ASP A 220 14.48 -13.99 16.68
N ALA A 221 15.59 -14.48 17.25
CA ALA A 221 16.88 -13.78 17.36
C ALA A 221 17.49 -13.37 16.01
N ALA A 222 16.97 -13.89 14.89
CA ALA A 222 17.41 -13.51 13.55
C ALA A 222 17.08 -12.05 13.17
N CYS A 223 16.06 -11.44 13.79
CA CYS A 223 15.54 -10.12 13.40
C CYS A 223 15.69 -9.02 14.46
N GLY A 224 16.25 -9.36 15.62
CA GLY A 224 16.41 -8.47 16.77
C GLY A 224 15.29 -8.67 17.78
N ASP A 225 15.65 -8.92 19.04
CA ASP A 225 14.70 -9.09 20.13
C ASP A 225 13.79 -7.86 20.24
N ASN A 226 12.48 -8.08 20.41
CA ASN A 226 11.46 -7.04 20.57
C ASN A 226 11.60 -5.88 19.56
N THR A 227 11.78 -6.22 18.28
CA THR A 227 11.90 -5.26 17.19
C THR A 227 10.78 -5.47 16.19
N LEU A 228 10.00 -4.42 15.92
CA LEU A 228 9.05 -4.39 14.80
C LEU A 228 9.72 -3.73 13.62
N THR A 229 9.73 -4.38 12.46
CA THR A 229 10.31 -3.84 11.23
C THR A 229 9.23 -3.59 10.19
N TYR A 230 9.13 -2.38 9.67
CA TYR A 230 8.29 -2.08 8.51
C TYR A 230 9.01 -1.14 7.54
N TYR A 231 8.45 -0.98 6.35
CA TYR A 231 8.98 -0.11 5.30
C TYR A 231 8.08 1.08 5.01
N ALA A 232 8.74 2.20 4.76
CA ALA A 232 8.19 3.43 4.25
C ALA A 232 8.96 3.87 3.00
N ARG A 233 8.42 4.83 2.27
CA ARG A 233 9.05 5.40 1.09
C ARG A 233 9.26 6.89 1.27
N VAL A 234 10.40 7.39 0.78
CA VAL A 234 10.66 8.83 0.71
C VAL A 234 9.68 9.50 -0.25
N VAL A 235 8.90 10.44 0.28
CA VAL A 235 8.00 11.31 -0.51
C VAL A 235 8.67 12.65 -0.76
N THR A 236 9.24 13.26 0.28
CA THR A 236 9.89 14.56 0.18
C THR A 236 11.12 14.57 1.08
N PRO A 237 12.34 14.62 0.52
CA PRO A 237 13.56 14.79 1.30
C PRO A 237 13.51 16.08 2.13
N GLY A 238 14.10 16.06 3.31
CA GLY A 238 14.03 17.19 4.23
C GLY A 238 14.38 16.81 5.66
N THR A 239 14.23 17.77 6.57
CA THR A 239 14.37 17.55 8.00
C THR A 239 13.00 17.72 8.64
N TYR A 240 12.55 16.71 9.35
CA TYR A 240 11.20 16.65 9.93
C TYR A 240 11.30 16.33 11.41
N GLU A 241 10.39 16.92 12.20
CA GLU A 241 10.13 16.40 13.53
C GLU A 241 9.30 15.12 13.38
N ALA A 242 9.76 14.03 14.01
CA ALA A 242 9.04 12.79 14.09
C ALA A 242 8.32 12.72 15.44
N GLU A 243 7.03 12.36 15.40
CA GLU A 243 6.26 12.13 16.61
C GLU A 243 6.84 10.95 17.40
N SER A 244 6.62 10.96 18.71
CA SER A 244 6.98 9.83 19.56
C SER A 244 6.20 8.58 19.17
N VAL A 245 6.91 7.46 19.05
CA VAL A 245 6.29 6.15 18.97
C VAL A 245 5.66 5.84 20.33
N TYR A 246 4.38 5.47 20.34
CA TYR A 246 3.62 5.21 21.56
C TYR A 246 3.38 3.72 21.74
N ILE A 247 3.51 3.21 22.96
CA ILE A 247 3.11 1.85 23.34
C ILE A 247 2.15 1.89 24.53
N ARG A 248 1.09 1.08 24.48
CA ARG A 248 0.10 1.02 25.57
C ARG A 248 -0.52 -0.35 25.69
N SER A 249 -0.76 -0.77 26.93
CA SER A 249 -1.53 -1.98 27.23
C SER A 249 -2.96 -1.89 26.70
N SER A 250 -3.44 -3.00 26.13
CA SER A 250 -4.84 -3.13 25.72
C SER A 250 -5.80 -3.33 26.90
N ARG A 251 -5.29 -3.74 28.06
CA ARG A 251 -6.08 -4.07 29.26
C ARG A 251 -6.11 -2.91 30.26
N ASP A 252 -4.96 -2.30 30.50
CA ASP A 252 -4.80 -1.17 31.44
C ASP A 252 -4.12 0.02 30.75
N PRO A 253 -4.89 0.98 30.24
CA PRO A 253 -4.36 2.14 29.51
C PRO A 253 -3.33 2.98 30.28
N GLU A 254 -3.29 2.90 31.61
CA GLU A 254 -2.30 3.59 32.45
C GLU A 254 -0.89 3.00 32.26
N ILE A 255 -0.80 1.74 31.83
CA ILE A 255 0.46 1.10 31.44
C ILE A 255 0.78 1.52 30.01
N SER A 256 1.54 2.60 29.90
CA SER A 256 1.98 3.16 28.63
C SER A 256 3.41 3.70 28.69
N ASN A 257 4.02 3.84 27.52
CA ASN A 257 5.31 4.50 27.36
C ASN A 257 5.40 5.12 25.96
N HIS A 258 6.39 5.98 25.75
CA HIS A 258 6.64 6.58 24.44
C HIS A 258 8.14 6.76 24.20
N SER A 259 8.55 6.74 22.94
CA SER A 259 9.91 7.13 22.56
C SER A 259 10.08 8.65 22.75
N PRO A 260 11.33 9.14 22.90
CA PRO A 260 11.57 10.57 22.78
C PRO A 260 11.16 11.08 21.38
N GLU A 261 10.75 12.34 21.32
CA GLU A 261 10.65 13.06 20.05
C GLU A 261 12.05 13.17 19.42
N THR A 262 12.11 13.08 18.10
CA THR A 262 13.39 13.13 17.39
C THR A 262 13.24 13.87 16.07
N THR A 263 14.30 14.56 15.66
CA THR A 263 14.38 15.17 14.35
C THR A 263 15.02 14.17 13.38
N VAL A 264 14.30 13.81 12.31
CA VAL A 264 14.76 12.87 11.31
C VAL A 264 15.13 13.62 10.03
N LYS A 265 16.35 13.37 9.54
CA LYS A 265 16.80 13.85 8.23
C LYS A 265 16.55 12.77 7.19
N ILE A 266 15.65 13.05 6.25
CA ILE A 266 15.30 12.19 5.12
C ILE A 266 16.07 12.69 3.90
N THR A 267 16.83 11.79 3.28
CA THR A 267 17.57 12.05 2.04
C THR A 267 16.89 11.35 0.87
N GLU A 268 17.31 11.73 -0.35
CA GLU A 268 16.95 11.00 -1.59
C GLU A 268 17.45 9.57 -1.61
#